data_AF-A0A3A6PKP1-F1
#
_entry.id   AF-A0A3A6PKP1-F1
#
_cell.length_a   1.000
_cell.length_b   1.000
_cell.length_c   1.000
_cell.angle_alpha   90.00
_cell.angle_beta   90.00
_cell.angle_gamma   90.00
#
_symmetry.space_group_name_H-M   'P 1'
#
loop_
_entity.id
_entity.type
_entity.pdbx_description
1 polymer ?
#
loop_
_entity_poly.entity_id
_entity_poly.type
_entity_poly.pdbx_seq_one_letter_code
_entity_poly.pdbx_strand_id
1 'polypeptide(L)'
;MIFGALVTVSLRAVATAVASARNIVVTTTALDTVDPEEPVTILAPVVAVLGAIGAVFKPGAALADSYLFRWIRSLLPHAEQVATDRGFYTTYTIRPEAEAVGTWQGSLDELEATLRENGYHFGLLASHKQLPDGRREVSSWVDVGGPVCSGLLGVLELQLRTWQTHITVFECTDGDGYLVTAHHERAAYSALTAYWHLRGRDLNVEKGRRIVAEQLADEARFEPVG
;
A
#
# COMPACT_ATOMS: atom_id res chain seq x y z
N MET A 1 6.90 -23.02 22.65
CA MET A 1 8.17 -22.35 23.00
C MET A 1 9.12 -22.12 21.80
N ILE A 2 8.98 -22.82 20.68
CA ILE A 2 9.85 -22.67 19.50
C ILE A 2 9.54 -21.40 18.68
N PHE A 3 8.28 -20.95 18.64
CA PHE A 3 7.84 -19.74 17.91
C PHE A 3 8.41 -18.43 18.49
N GLY A 4 8.50 -18.31 19.82
CA GLY A 4 9.03 -17.12 20.47
C GLY A 4 10.54 -16.93 20.26
N ALA A 5 11.30 -18.03 20.21
CA ALA A 5 12.73 -17.99 19.96
C ALA A 5 13.04 -17.60 18.51
N LEU A 6 12.28 -18.11 17.53
CA LEU A 6 12.47 -17.73 16.12
C LEU A 6 12.13 -16.27 15.85
N VAL A 7 11.03 -15.75 16.40
CA VAL A 7 10.64 -14.33 16.26
C VAL A 7 11.69 -13.40 16.89
N THR A 8 12.26 -13.78 18.03
CA THR A 8 13.30 -13.00 18.70
C THR A 8 14.64 -13.03 17.94
N VAL A 9 14.99 -14.17 17.33
CA VAL A 9 16.17 -14.31 16.48
C VAL A 9 16.00 -13.53 15.18
N SER A 10 14.82 -13.55 14.56
CA SER A 10 14.50 -12.75 13.37
C SER A 10 14.49 -11.25 13.68
N LEU A 11 13.94 -10.80 14.81
CA LEU A 11 13.96 -9.39 15.22
C LEU A 11 15.38 -8.91 15.56
N ARG A 12 16.21 -9.74 16.19
CA ARG A 12 17.64 -9.41 16.41
C ARG A 12 18.42 -9.44 15.10
N ALA A 13 18.17 -10.37 14.21
CA ALA A 13 18.83 -10.42 12.90
C ALA A 13 18.41 -9.24 12.01
N VAL A 14 17.14 -8.84 12.05
CA VAL A 14 16.63 -7.65 11.36
C VAL A 14 17.16 -6.39 12.01
N ALA A 15 17.14 -6.25 13.34
CA ALA A 15 17.72 -5.10 14.02
C ALA A 15 19.23 -5.01 13.80
N THR A 16 19.94 -6.14 13.73
CA THR A 16 21.38 -6.19 13.42
C THR A 16 21.63 -5.89 11.94
N ALA A 17 20.80 -6.39 11.02
CA ALA A 17 20.88 -6.05 9.60
C ALA A 17 20.57 -4.57 9.36
N VAL A 18 19.56 -4.01 10.03
CA VAL A 18 19.19 -2.59 10.00
C VAL A 18 20.28 -1.73 10.65
N ALA A 19 20.86 -2.17 11.78
CA ALA A 19 21.98 -1.49 12.43
C ALA A 19 23.30 -1.60 11.63
N SER A 20 23.49 -2.68 10.86
CA SER A 20 24.64 -2.85 9.96
C SER A 20 24.43 -2.12 8.62
N ALA A 21 23.18 -2.00 8.19
CA ALA A 21 22.76 -1.24 7.01
C ALA A 21 22.65 0.26 7.28
N ARG A 22 22.77 0.71 8.55
CA ARG A 22 22.90 2.14 8.92
C ARG A 22 23.97 2.89 8.11
N ASN A 23 24.92 2.17 7.50
CA ASN A 23 25.94 2.77 6.62
C ASN A 23 25.92 2.25 5.18
N ILE A 24 25.08 1.27 4.80
CA ILE A 24 25.07 0.69 3.44
C ILE A 24 23.66 0.18 3.11
N VAL A 25 22.75 1.07 2.70
CA VAL A 25 21.71 0.74 1.73
C VAL A 25 22.07 1.50 0.45
N VAL A 26 23.00 0.93 -0.30
CA VAL A 26 23.31 1.40 -1.65
C VAL A 26 22.29 0.77 -2.59
N THR A 27 21.16 1.45 -2.77
CA THR A 27 20.31 1.21 -3.95
C THR A 27 20.80 2.13 -5.07
N THR A 28 21.15 1.53 -6.19
CA THR A 28 21.69 2.18 -7.38
C THR A 28 20.67 3.11 -8.03
N THR A 29 20.55 4.36 -7.56
CA THR A 29 20.17 5.60 -8.26
C THR A 29 19.81 6.65 -7.21
N ALA A 30 20.67 7.66 -7.04
CA ALA A 30 20.60 8.73 -6.02
C ALA A 30 20.54 8.25 -4.55
N LEU A 31 21.47 8.70 -3.72
CA LEU A 31 21.43 8.45 -2.27
C LEU A 31 20.26 9.25 -1.67
N ASP A 32 19.07 8.65 -1.61
CA ASP A 32 18.01 9.17 -0.76
C ASP A 32 18.45 9.02 0.70
N THR A 33 18.70 10.15 1.35
CA THR A 33 19.15 10.19 2.74
C THR A 33 18.01 9.78 3.68
N VAL A 34 18.30 8.83 4.57
CA VAL A 34 17.44 8.47 5.70
C VAL A 34 17.89 9.32 6.90
N ASP A 35 16.94 9.94 7.60
CA ASP A 35 17.25 10.63 8.86
C ASP A 35 17.26 9.60 10.01
N PRO A 36 18.43 9.29 10.61
CA PRO A 36 18.54 8.26 11.63
C PRO A 36 17.95 8.67 12.99
N GLU A 37 17.64 9.95 13.19
CA GLU A 37 17.09 10.46 14.44
C GLU A 37 15.55 10.39 14.47
N GLU A 38 14.90 10.24 13.32
CA GLU A 38 13.45 10.10 13.25
C GLU A 38 12.99 8.69 13.69
N PRO A 39 12.03 8.56 14.62
CA PRO A 39 11.49 7.26 15.04
C PRO A 39 10.91 6.41 13.89
N VAL A 40 10.41 7.05 12.83
CA VAL A 40 9.84 6.37 11.66
C VAL A 40 10.89 5.54 10.91
N THR A 41 12.17 5.89 10.99
CA THR A 41 13.28 5.12 10.39
C THR A 41 13.39 3.71 10.95
N ILE A 42 12.99 3.49 12.21
CA ILE A 42 12.97 2.16 12.84
C ILE A 42 11.58 1.52 12.72
N LEU A 43 10.51 2.31 12.87
CA LEU A 43 9.15 1.78 12.86
C LEU A 43 8.70 1.32 11.47
N ALA A 44 9.04 2.03 10.40
CA ALA A 44 8.58 1.69 9.05
C ALA A 44 9.01 0.29 8.60
N PRO A 45 10.30 -0.13 8.76
CA PRO A 45 10.71 -1.49 8.43
C PRO A 45 9.99 -2.57 9.26
N VAL A 46 9.74 -2.31 10.54
CA VAL A 46 9.03 -3.26 11.42
C VAL A 46 7.59 -3.43 10.97
N VAL A 47 6.89 -2.33 10.70
CA VAL A 47 5.50 -2.35 10.20
C VAL A 47 5.42 -3.05 8.84
N ALA A 48 6.39 -2.82 7.95
CA ALA A 48 6.45 -3.49 6.65
C ALA A 48 6.56 -5.01 6.77
N VAL A 49 7.45 -5.51 7.64
CA VAL A 49 7.59 -6.96 7.89
C VAL A 49 6.31 -7.55 8.49
N LEU A 50 5.70 -6.88 9.47
CA LEU A 50 4.45 -7.33 10.06
C LEU A 50 3.29 -7.33 9.04
N GLY A 51 3.24 -6.30 8.19
CA GLY A 51 2.28 -6.22 7.10
C GLY A 51 2.48 -7.30 6.05
N ALA A 52 3.73 -7.62 5.70
CA ALA A 52 4.06 -8.72 4.79
C ALA A 52 3.64 -10.09 5.38
N ILE A 53 3.84 -10.31 6.68
CA ILE A 53 3.31 -11.49 7.38
C ILE A 53 1.78 -11.51 7.29
N GLY A 54 1.12 -10.37 7.55
CA GLY A 54 -0.33 -10.24 7.43
C GLY A 54 -0.83 -10.56 6.02
N ALA A 55 -0.18 -10.04 4.99
CA ALA A 55 -0.57 -10.25 3.59
C ALA A 55 -0.40 -11.71 3.12
N VAL A 56 0.64 -12.39 3.60
CA VAL A 56 1.02 -13.71 3.07
C VAL A 56 0.40 -14.88 3.85
N PHE A 57 0.12 -14.72 5.14
CA PHE A 57 -0.49 -15.78 5.94
C PHE A 57 -2.02 -15.68 5.87
N LYS A 58 -2.68 -16.81 5.53
CA LYS A 58 -4.14 -16.90 5.33
C LYS A 58 -5.01 -16.16 6.38
N PRO A 59 -4.73 -16.21 7.69
CA PRO A 59 -5.52 -15.48 8.67
C PRO A 59 -5.43 -13.96 8.50
N GLY A 60 -4.27 -13.43 8.08
CA GLY A 60 -4.08 -12.02 7.83
C GLY A 60 -4.69 -11.56 6.50
N ALA A 61 -4.61 -12.38 5.45
CA ALA A 61 -5.29 -12.11 4.18
C ALA A 61 -6.82 -12.07 4.35
N ALA A 62 -7.39 -13.05 5.07
CA ALA A 62 -8.81 -13.10 5.38
C ALA A 62 -9.25 -11.95 6.31
N LEU A 63 -8.38 -11.53 7.24
CA LEU A 63 -8.64 -10.37 8.09
C LEU A 63 -8.63 -9.07 7.27
N ALA A 64 -7.67 -8.89 6.36
CA ALA A 64 -7.56 -7.71 5.50
C ALA A 64 -8.79 -7.53 4.60
N ASP A 65 -9.33 -8.63 4.08
CA ASP A 65 -10.56 -8.65 3.28
C ASP A 65 -11.85 -8.55 4.13
N SER A 66 -11.76 -8.59 5.46
CA SER A 66 -12.95 -8.61 6.32
C SER A 66 -13.60 -7.23 6.48
N TYR A 67 -14.93 -7.23 6.67
CA TYR A 67 -15.69 -6.03 7.04
C TYR A 67 -15.11 -5.34 8.30
N LEU A 68 -14.64 -6.13 9.27
CA LEU A 68 -14.03 -5.62 10.50
C LEU A 68 -12.78 -4.77 10.20
N PHE A 69 -11.91 -5.23 9.30
CA PHE A 69 -10.70 -4.47 8.98
C PHE A 69 -11.00 -3.23 8.15
N ARG A 70 -11.97 -3.29 7.24
CA ARG A 70 -12.47 -2.10 6.53
C ARG A 70 -13.07 -1.08 7.48
N TRP A 71 -13.82 -1.53 8.48
CA TRP A 71 -14.33 -0.68 9.54
C TRP A 71 -13.20 -0.07 10.38
N ILE A 72 -12.16 -0.84 10.76
CA ILE A 72 -10.98 -0.30 11.46
C ILE A 72 -10.28 0.76 10.60
N ARG A 73 -10.11 0.51 9.30
CA ARG A 73 -9.50 1.47 8.36
C ARG A 73 -10.33 2.75 8.22
N SER A 74 -11.66 2.67 8.20
CA SER A 74 -12.51 3.85 8.11
C SER A 74 -12.45 4.74 9.36
N LEU A 75 -11.89 4.23 10.47
CA LEU A 75 -11.59 5.00 11.67
C LEU A 75 -10.26 5.77 11.59
N LEU A 76 -9.35 5.44 10.67
CA LEU A 76 -8.04 6.08 10.54
C LEU A 76 -8.10 7.62 10.47
N PRO A 77 -9.07 8.24 9.76
CA PRO A 77 -9.22 9.70 9.75
C PRO A 77 -9.46 10.32 11.13
N HIS A 78 -10.08 9.58 12.06
CA HIS A 78 -10.31 10.06 13.43
C HIS A 78 -9.05 10.02 14.29
N ALA A 79 -8.04 9.25 13.87
CA ALA A 79 -6.73 9.18 14.50
C ALA A 79 -5.72 10.15 13.86
N GLU A 80 -6.10 10.90 12.81
CA GLU A 80 -5.18 11.78 12.06
C GLU A 80 -4.48 12.77 12.98
N GLN A 81 -5.23 13.51 13.81
CA GLN A 81 -4.64 14.52 14.70
C GLN A 81 -3.56 13.92 15.61
N VAL A 82 -3.82 12.74 16.18
CA VAL A 82 -2.89 12.02 17.06
C VAL A 82 -1.67 11.49 16.29
N ALA A 83 -1.85 11.15 15.01
CA ALA A 83 -0.76 10.75 14.13
C ALA A 83 0.10 11.96 13.74
N THR A 84 -0.52 13.08 13.36
CA THR A 84 0.16 14.32 12.97
C THR A 84 1.00 14.86 14.12
N ASP A 85 0.48 14.85 15.35
CA ASP A 85 1.20 15.25 16.57
C ASP A 85 2.47 14.41 16.81
N ARG A 86 2.55 13.23 16.20
CA ARG A 86 3.71 12.33 16.26
C ARG A 86 4.51 12.28 14.96
N GLY A 87 4.23 13.17 14.00
CA GLY A 87 4.93 13.26 12.72
C GLY A 87 4.50 12.21 11.68
N PHE A 88 3.34 11.58 11.86
CA PHE A 88 2.75 10.63 10.91
C PHE A 88 1.49 11.22 10.27
N TYR A 89 1.05 10.64 9.17
CA TYR A 89 -0.30 10.86 8.63
C TYR A 89 -0.98 9.50 8.50
N THR A 90 -2.28 9.48 8.75
CA THR A 90 -3.15 8.34 8.46
C THR A 90 -4.06 8.62 7.27
N THR A 91 -4.26 9.90 6.94
CA THR A 91 -5.12 10.39 5.87
C THR A 91 -4.47 11.52 5.09
N TYR A 92 -4.61 11.53 3.76
CA TYR A 92 -4.24 12.70 2.95
C TYR A 92 -5.21 12.91 1.78
N THR A 93 -5.23 14.15 1.27
CA THR A 93 -6.07 14.52 0.12
C THR A 93 -5.31 14.33 -1.18
N ILE A 94 -5.87 13.55 -2.11
CA ILE A 94 -5.31 13.38 -3.45
C ILE A 94 -5.81 14.44 -4.43
N ARG A 95 -5.12 14.56 -5.56
CA ARG A 95 -5.53 15.38 -6.69
C ARG A 95 -6.15 14.49 -7.78
N PRO A 96 -7.49 14.33 -7.81
CA PRO A 96 -8.13 13.44 -8.77
C PRO A 96 -7.78 13.80 -10.22
N GLU A 97 -7.65 15.08 -10.54
CA GLU A 97 -7.26 15.56 -11.87
C GLU A 97 -5.88 15.04 -12.34
N ALA A 98 -5.00 14.69 -11.40
CA ALA A 98 -3.69 14.14 -11.71
C ALA A 98 -3.71 12.60 -11.70
N GLU A 99 -4.40 11.99 -10.73
CA GLU A 99 -4.32 10.55 -10.42
C GLU A 99 -5.44 9.70 -11.02
N ALA A 100 -6.50 10.30 -11.59
CA ALA A 100 -7.62 9.57 -12.18
C ALA A 100 -7.18 8.71 -13.37
N VAL A 101 -7.58 7.44 -13.35
CA VAL A 101 -7.38 6.49 -14.45
C VAL A 101 -8.64 6.40 -15.30
N GLY A 102 -9.81 6.33 -14.65
CA GLY A 102 -11.09 6.08 -15.29
C GLY A 102 -12.23 5.94 -14.29
N THR A 103 -13.41 5.63 -14.79
CA THR A 103 -14.59 5.31 -14.00
C THR A 103 -15.05 3.89 -14.26
N TRP A 104 -15.50 3.20 -13.21
CA TRP A 104 -16.12 1.89 -13.27
C TRP A 104 -17.63 1.98 -13.17
N GLN A 105 -18.32 1.42 -14.16
CA GLN A 105 -19.77 1.37 -14.30
C GLN A 105 -20.30 -0.01 -13.84
N GLY A 106 -20.46 -0.15 -12.52
CA GLY A 106 -20.90 -1.39 -11.89
C GLY A 106 -20.88 -1.29 -10.38
N SER A 107 -21.06 -2.42 -9.70
CA SER A 107 -20.93 -2.49 -8.25
C SER A 107 -19.46 -2.48 -7.79
N LEU A 108 -19.23 -2.09 -6.53
CA LEU A 108 -17.90 -2.15 -5.92
C LEU A 108 -17.37 -3.60 -5.89
N ASP A 109 -18.24 -4.56 -5.57
CA ASP A 109 -17.88 -5.97 -5.50
C ASP A 109 -17.37 -6.51 -6.84
N GLU A 110 -18.00 -6.10 -7.95
CA GLU A 110 -17.55 -6.46 -9.30
C GLU A 110 -16.17 -5.85 -9.59
N LEU A 111 -15.96 -4.56 -9.29
CA LEU A 111 -14.65 -3.92 -9.46
C LEU A 111 -13.57 -4.64 -8.65
N GLU A 112 -13.83 -4.92 -7.37
CA GLU A 112 -12.88 -5.61 -6.50
C GLU A 112 -12.59 -7.04 -6.95
N ALA A 113 -13.57 -7.74 -7.54
CA ALA A 113 -13.34 -9.05 -8.15
C ALA A 113 -12.40 -8.95 -9.35
N THR A 114 -12.67 -8.01 -10.27
CA THR A 114 -11.81 -7.72 -11.43
C THR A 114 -10.39 -7.33 -11.01
N LEU A 115 -10.23 -6.53 -9.95
CA LEU A 115 -8.91 -6.17 -9.42
C LEU A 115 -8.16 -7.39 -8.86
N ARG A 116 -8.84 -8.29 -8.14
CA ARG A 116 -8.23 -9.54 -7.66
C ARG A 116 -7.79 -10.45 -8.80
N GLU A 117 -8.59 -10.54 -9.86
CA GLU A 117 -8.24 -11.32 -11.06
C GLU A 117 -7.01 -10.76 -11.77
N ASN A 118 -6.85 -9.43 -11.75
CA ASN A 118 -5.67 -8.73 -12.24
C ASN A 118 -4.45 -8.77 -11.27
N GLY A 119 -4.53 -9.55 -10.19
CA GLY A 119 -3.43 -9.78 -9.26
C GLY A 119 -3.29 -8.74 -8.14
N TYR A 120 -4.24 -7.81 -8.01
CA TYR A 120 -4.26 -6.88 -6.89
C TYR A 120 -4.72 -7.56 -5.61
N HIS A 121 -4.17 -7.11 -4.48
CA HIS A 121 -4.61 -7.49 -3.15
C HIS A 121 -4.94 -6.26 -2.33
N PHE A 122 -5.72 -6.43 -1.26
CA PHE A 122 -6.14 -5.32 -0.43
C PHE A 122 -4.93 -4.62 0.21
N GLY A 123 -4.90 -3.29 0.16
CA GLY A 123 -3.81 -2.45 0.66
C GLY A 123 -3.82 -2.34 2.18
N LEU A 124 -3.38 -3.40 2.87
CA LEU A 124 -3.31 -3.47 4.33
C LEU A 124 -2.59 -2.26 4.95
N LEU A 125 -1.46 -1.87 4.35
CA LEU A 125 -0.60 -0.77 4.82
C LEU A 125 -0.85 0.57 4.13
N ALA A 126 -1.85 0.67 3.25
CA ALA A 126 -2.16 1.92 2.58
C ALA A 126 -2.70 2.95 3.59
N SER A 127 -2.28 4.21 3.53
CA SER A 127 -2.99 5.30 4.21
C SER A 127 -4.39 5.47 3.63
N HIS A 128 -5.28 6.14 4.38
CA HIS A 128 -6.60 6.49 3.87
C HIS A 128 -6.51 7.72 2.96
N LYS A 129 -7.21 7.72 1.83
CA LYS A 129 -7.24 8.88 0.93
C LYS A 129 -8.61 9.52 0.88
N GLN A 130 -8.62 10.82 0.65
CA GLN A 130 -9.84 11.61 0.45
C GLN A 130 -9.70 12.51 -0.78
N LEU A 131 -10.83 12.89 -1.36
CA LEU A 131 -10.93 13.88 -2.43
C LEU A 131 -11.09 15.30 -1.85
N PRO A 132 -10.82 16.35 -2.64
CA PRO A 132 -10.97 17.74 -2.19
C PRO A 132 -12.39 18.12 -1.73
N ASP A 133 -13.40 17.41 -2.20
CA ASP A 133 -14.81 17.59 -1.80
C ASP A 133 -15.19 16.83 -0.51
N GLY A 134 -14.24 16.14 0.12
CA GLY A 134 -14.42 15.40 1.36
C GLY A 134 -14.89 13.95 1.19
N ARG A 135 -15.18 13.49 -0.04
CA ARG A 135 -15.42 12.06 -0.28
C ARG A 135 -14.18 11.26 0.08
N ARG A 136 -14.40 10.08 0.68
CA ARG A 136 -13.35 9.19 1.18
C ARG A 136 -13.23 7.97 0.29
N GLU A 137 -12.04 7.37 0.28
CA GLU A 137 -11.85 6.10 -0.41
C GLU A 137 -12.82 5.04 0.16
N VAL A 138 -13.42 4.26 -0.73
CA VAL A 138 -14.25 3.11 -0.37
C VAL A 138 -13.47 1.80 -0.50
N SER A 139 -12.38 1.80 -1.27
CA SER A 139 -11.52 0.64 -1.44
C SER A 139 -10.09 1.01 -1.87
N SER A 140 -9.12 0.16 -1.53
CA SER A 140 -7.68 0.42 -1.73
C SER A 140 -6.93 -0.88 -2.02
N TRP A 141 -6.21 -0.92 -3.14
CA TRP A 141 -5.69 -2.14 -3.77
C TRP A 141 -4.26 -1.98 -4.26
N VAL A 142 -3.43 -2.99 -4.07
CA VAL A 142 -2.01 -2.95 -4.43
C VAL A 142 -1.63 -4.16 -5.26
N ASP A 143 -0.89 -3.92 -6.34
CA ASP A 143 -0.14 -4.94 -7.06
C ASP A 143 1.34 -4.72 -6.77
N VAL A 144 2.00 -5.76 -6.28
CA VAL A 144 3.43 -5.75 -5.97
C VAL A 144 4.26 -6.35 -7.12
N GLY A 145 3.70 -6.51 -8.32
CA GLY A 145 4.37 -7.06 -9.51
C GLY A 145 4.17 -8.56 -9.69
N GLY A 146 2.95 -9.06 -9.45
CA GLY A 146 2.57 -10.45 -9.69
C GLY A 146 2.37 -11.32 -8.43
N PRO A 147 2.13 -12.63 -8.59
CA PRO A 147 1.73 -13.52 -7.49
C PRO A 147 2.83 -13.68 -6.45
N VAL A 148 2.46 -13.76 -5.17
CA VAL A 148 3.41 -13.90 -4.05
C VAL A 148 3.32 -15.32 -3.46
N CYS A 149 4.46 -15.92 -3.13
CA CYS A 149 4.49 -17.22 -2.47
C CYS A 149 3.74 -17.22 -1.13
N SER A 150 3.29 -18.38 -0.66
CA SER A 150 2.71 -18.49 0.70
C SER A 150 3.79 -18.67 1.78
N GLY A 151 3.44 -18.37 3.03
CA GLY A 151 4.29 -18.60 4.20
C GLY A 151 5.56 -17.73 4.25
N LEU A 152 6.62 -18.23 4.88
CA LEU A 152 7.84 -17.46 5.11
C LEU A 152 8.52 -17.02 3.78
N LEU A 153 8.43 -17.84 2.74
CA LEU A 153 9.01 -17.50 1.43
C LEU A 153 8.34 -16.27 0.82
N GLY A 154 7.02 -16.14 0.92
CA GLY A 154 6.31 -14.94 0.46
C GLY A 154 6.67 -13.70 1.23
N VAL A 155 6.90 -13.81 2.55
CA VAL A 155 7.36 -12.67 3.36
C VAL A 155 8.71 -12.17 2.85
N LEU A 156 9.65 -13.09 2.58
CA LEU A 156 10.96 -12.76 2.02
C LEU A 156 10.85 -12.17 0.61
N GLU A 157 9.98 -12.75 -0.23
CA GLU A 157 9.72 -12.26 -1.58
C GLU A 157 9.21 -10.81 -1.57
N LEU A 158 8.24 -10.50 -0.70
CA LEU A 158 7.74 -9.13 -0.52
C LEU A 158 8.83 -8.16 -0.05
N GLN A 159 9.82 -8.60 0.73
CA GLN A 159 10.95 -7.74 1.10
C GLN A 159 11.80 -7.34 -0.11
N LEU A 160 11.86 -8.17 -1.14
CA LEU A 160 12.65 -7.92 -2.35
C LEU A 160 11.89 -7.11 -3.40
N ARG A 161 10.57 -6.99 -3.26
CA ARG A 161 9.74 -6.17 -4.15
C ARG A 161 9.83 -4.72 -3.69
N THR A 162 10.48 -3.88 -4.49
CA THR A 162 10.80 -2.49 -4.12
C THR A 162 9.78 -1.47 -4.63
N TRP A 163 8.84 -1.91 -5.48
CA TRP A 163 7.83 -1.08 -6.10
C TRP A 163 6.46 -1.75 -6.05
N GLN A 164 5.41 -0.93 -6.02
CA GLN A 164 4.02 -1.37 -6.10
C GLN A 164 3.20 -0.38 -6.94
N THR A 165 2.10 -0.86 -7.51
CA THR A 165 1.06 -0.02 -8.11
C THR A 165 -0.13 0.01 -7.16
N HIS A 166 -0.53 1.20 -6.72
CA HIS A 166 -1.62 1.42 -5.78
C HIS A 166 -2.83 2.00 -6.50
N ILE A 167 -3.96 1.32 -6.41
CA ILE A 167 -5.27 1.79 -6.83
C ILE A 167 -6.05 2.26 -5.60
N THR A 168 -6.73 3.39 -5.75
CA THR A 168 -7.71 3.87 -4.79
C THR A 168 -9.03 4.13 -5.49
N VAL A 169 -10.13 3.77 -4.82
CA VAL A 169 -11.48 3.80 -5.38
C VAL A 169 -12.34 4.74 -4.55
N PHE A 170 -13.09 5.60 -5.23
CA PHE A 170 -14.05 6.54 -4.64
C PHE A 170 -15.40 6.38 -5.33
N GLU A 171 -16.50 6.60 -4.61
CA GLU A 171 -17.82 6.74 -5.26
C GLU A 171 -17.83 7.98 -6.16
N CYS A 172 -18.47 7.92 -7.33
CA CYS A 172 -18.71 9.09 -8.19
C CYS A 172 -19.64 10.12 -7.52
N THR A 173 -19.60 11.38 -7.97
CA THR A 173 -20.30 12.50 -7.29
C THR A 173 -21.82 12.36 -7.36
N ASP A 174 -22.31 11.78 -8.44
CA ASP A 174 -23.70 11.44 -8.71
C ASP A 174 -24.13 10.11 -8.08
N GLY A 175 -23.19 9.34 -7.52
CA GLY A 175 -23.42 8.01 -6.97
C GLY A 175 -23.47 6.90 -8.03
N ASP A 176 -23.31 7.23 -9.30
CA ASP A 176 -23.37 6.28 -10.41
C ASP A 176 -21.96 5.82 -10.79
N GLY A 177 -21.51 4.78 -10.09
CA GLY A 177 -20.23 4.11 -10.34
C GLY A 177 -19.09 4.60 -9.44
N TYR A 178 -17.86 4.27 -9.85
CA TYR A 178 -16.67 4.48 -9.03
C TYR A 178 -15.54 5.13 -9.81
N LEU A 179 -14.97 6.19 -9.25
CA LEU A 179 -13.72 6.78 -9.72
C LEU A 179 -12.54 5.88 -9.31
N VAL A 180 -11.74 5.48 -10.28
CA VAL A 180 -10.50 4.71 -10.10
C VAL A 180 -9.31 5.67 -10.26
N THR A 181 -8.49 5.78 -9.21
CA THR A 181 -7.23 6.54 -9.24
C THR A 181 -6.04 5.62 -9.03
N ALA A 182 -4.88 5.93 -9.61
CA ALA A 182 -3.70 5.11 -9.42
C ALA A 182 -2.38 5.88 -9.43
N HIS A 183 -1.41 5.33 -8.72
CA HIS A 183 0.00 5.72 -8.83
C HIS A 183 0.93 4.53 -8.61
N HIS A 184 2.15 4.66 -9.13
CA HIS A 184 3.22 3.68 -8.91
C HIS A 184 4.22 4.25 -7.91
N GLU A 185 4.58 3.49 -6.90
CA GLU A 185 5.34 4.00 -5.76
C GLU A 185 6.24 2.92 -5.15
N ARG A 186 7.06 3.33 -4.18
CA ARG A 186 7.87 2.42 -3.36
C ARG A 186 6.96 1.43 -2.61
N ALA A 187 7.38 0.17 -2.54
CA ALA A 187 6.57 -0.87 -1.91
C ALA A 187 6.44 -0.66 -0.39
N ALA A 188 5.22 -0.77 0.13
CA ALA A 188 4.90 -0.64 1.55
C ALA A 188 5.31 -1.87 2.37
N TYR A 189 5.31 -3.05 1.75
CA TYR A 189 5.59 -4.33 2.40
C TYR A 189 7.08 -4.68 2.48
N SER A 190 7.96 -3.87 1.90
CA SER A 190 9.41 -4.07 1.96
C SER A 190 10.06 -3.17 3.00
N ALA A 191 10.76 -3.78 3.96
CA ALA A 191 11.61 -3.08 4.91
C ALA A 191 12.69 -2.22 4.24
N LEU A 192 13.06 -2.53 2.99
CA LEU A 192 14.02 -1.76 2.21
C LEU A 192 13.42 -0.44 1.73
N THR A 193 12.11 -0.36 1.51
CA THR A 193 11.48 0.81 0.87
C THR A 193 10.40 1.49 1.70
N ALA A 194 9.98 0.89 2.81
CA ALA A 194 8.86 1.35 3.64
C ALA A 194 9.03 2.77 4.18
N TYR A 195 10.25 3.18 4.54
CA TYR A 195 10.51 4.55 4.99
C TYR A 195 10.16 5.56 3.88
N TRP A 196 10.64 5.34 2.66
CA TRP A 196 10.37 6.23 1.53
C TRP A 196 8.91 6.19 1.07
N HIS A 197 8.28 5.01 1.11
CA HIS A 197 6.85 4.86 0.89
C HIS A 197 6.06 5.73 1.88
N LEU A 198 6.33 5.63 3.18
CA LEU A 198 5.68 6.48 4.19
C LEU A 198 5.94 7.97 3.97
N ARG A 199 7.09 8.37 3.39
CA ARG A 199 7.36 9.77 3.07
C ARG A 199 6.77 10.22 1.73
N GLY A 200 6.04 9.35 1.02
CA GLY A 200 5.47 9.65 -0.31
C GLY A 200 6.53 9.96 -1.37
N ARG A 201 7.74 9.42 -1.22
CA ARG A 201 8.84 9.63 -2.18
C ARG A 201 8.68 8.72 -3.41
N ASP A 202 9.13 9.24 -4.55
CA ASP A 202 9.11 8.57 -5.86
C ASP A 202 7.72 8.12 -6.33
N LEU A 203 6.69 8.86 -5.92
CA LEU A 203 5.33 8.63 -6.41
C LEU A 203 5.24 9.03 -7.88
N ASN A 204 4.97 8.05 -8.74
CA ASN A 204 4.88 8.19 -10.18
C ASN A 204 3.43 7.91 -10.63
N VAL A 205 2.66 8.99 -10.69
CA VAL A 205 1.24 8.96 -11.09
C VAL A 205 1.08 8.45 -12.52
N GLU A 206 1.85 9.00 -13.46
CA GLU A 206 1.75 8.65 -14.89
C GLU A 206 1.96 7.16 -15.15
N LYS A 207 3.00 6.58 -14.54
CA LYS A 207 3.27 5.14 -14.65
C LYS A 207 2.15 4.32 -14.04
N GLY A 208 1.61 4.72 -12.89
CA GLY A 208 0.48 4.03 -12.25
C GLY A 208 -0.78 4.07 -13.11
N ARG A 209 -1.15 5.25 -13.61
CA ARG A 209 -2.28 5.42 -14.53
C ARG A 209 -2.16 4.53 -15.75
N ARG A 210 -1.00 4.54 -16.42
CA ARG A 210 -0.78 3.71 -17.60
C ARG A 210 -0.95 2.22 -17.31
N ILE A 211 -0.33 1.71 -16.23
CA ILE A 211 -0.43 0.28 -15.86
C ILE A 211 -1.88 -0.11 -15.63
N VAL A 212 -2.63 0.68 -14.85
CA VAL A 212 -4.02 0.36 -14.51
C VAL A 212 -4.94 0.52 -15.71
N ALA A 213 -4.73 1.54 -16.53
CA ALA A 213 -5.50 1.73 -17.76
C ALA A 213 -5.29 0.56 -18.73
N GLU A 214 -4.06 0.07 -18.90
CA GLU A 214 -3.75 -1.12 -19.72
C GLU A 214 -4.40 -2.39 -19.15
N GLN A 215 -4.41 -2.58 -17.83
CA GLN A 215 -5.01 -3.75 -17.17
C GLN A 215 -6.54 -3.77 -17.22
N LEU A 216 -7.18 -2.60 -17.24
CA LEU A 216 -8.64 -2.46 -17.29
C LEU A 216 -9.17 -2.15 -18.71
N ALA A 217 -8.30 -2.08 -19.72
CA ALA A 217 -8.66 -1.61 -21.07
C ALA A 217 -9.75 -2.47 -21.74
N ASP A 218 -9.76 -3.78 -21.48
CA ASP A 218 -10.70 -4.72 -22.08
C ASP A 218 -11.98 -4.92 -21.25
N GLU A 219 -12.07 -4.26 -20.09
CA GLU A 219 -13.22 -4.37 -19.21
C GLU A 219 -14.36 -3.49 -19.71
N ALA A 220 -15.47 -4.11 -20.13
CA ALA A 220 -16.63 -3.41 -20.71
C ALA A 220 -17.27 -2.36 -19.79
N ARG A 221 -16.99 -2.44 -18.49
CA ARG A 221 -17.49 -1.53 -17.45
C ARG A 221 -16.52 -0.41 -17.10
N PHE A 222 -15.33 -0.39 -17.68
CA PHE A 222 -14.32 0.63 -17.42
C PHE A 222 -14.30 1.67 -18.53
N GLU A 223 -14.41 2.94 -18.14
CA GLU A 223 -14.29 4.10 -19.03
C GLU A 223 -13.04 4.89 -18.63
N PRO A 224 -11.97 4.92 -19.45
CA PRO A 224 -10.74 5.63 -19.11
C PRO A 224 -10.93 7.15 -19.17
N VAL A 225 -10.23 7.88 -18.30
CA VAL A 225 -10.07 9.34 -18.42
C VAL A 225 -9.08 9.62 -19.56
N GLY A 226 -9.50 10.44 -20.52
CA GLY A 226 -8.68 10.88 -21.66
C GLY A 226 -7.47 11.74 -21.31
#